data_AF-A0AAD7G7T0-F1
#
_entry.id   AF-A0AAD7G7T0-F1
#
_cell.length_a   1.000
_cell.length_b   1.000
_cell.length_c   1.000
_cell.angle_alpha   90.00
_cell.angle_beta   90.00
_cell.angle_gamma   90.00
#
_symmetry.space_group_name_H-M   'P 1'
#
loop_
_entity.id
_entity.type
_entity.pdbx_description
1 polymer ?
#
loop_
_entity_poly.entity_id
_entity_poly.type
_entity_poly.pdbx_seq_one_letter_code
_entity_poly.pdbx_strand_id
1 'polypeptide(L)'
;VLGNYLEEHNHELGNSNLPFTQISKETREYIAGLLRLKVSPNHILHLVHHGVYDGDNLFKDDVYEAGLPHTRPAARNEFIELKVIRRIEKAIEAETVRLHPDD
;
A
#
# COMPACT_ATOMS: atom_id res chain seq x y z
N VAL A 1 -13.29 23.28 29.35
CA VAL A 1 -14.46 22.78 28.60
C VAL A 1 -14.11 21.37 28.13
N LEU A 2 -14.68 20.34 28.75
CA LEU A 2 -14.52 18.95 28.31
C LEU A 2 -15.57 18.72 27.22
N GLY A 3 -15.13 18.69 25.96
CA GLY A 3 -16.02 18.48 24.82
C GLY A 3 -16.49 17.03 24.79
N ASN A 4 -17.81 16.83 24.71
CA ASN A 4 -18.40 15.54 24.41
C ASN A 4 -18.11 15.22 22.94
N TYR A 5 -17.27 14.22 22.69
CA TYR A 5 -17.06 13.70 21.35
C TYR A 5 -18.27 12.84 20.97
N LEU A 6 -18.95 13.21 19.88
CA LEU A 6 -19.91 12.35 19.21
C LEU A 6 -19.12 11.32 18.39
N GLU A 7 -19.31 10.04 18.70
CA GLU A 7 -18.70 8.90 18.01
C GLU A 7 -19.42 8.55 16.69
N GLU A 8 -20.04 9.53 16.04
CA GLU A 8 -20.64 9.33 14.72
C GLU A 8 -19.56 9.51 13.66
N HIS A 9 -19.15 8.39 13.06
CA HIS A 9 -18.25 8.40 11.91
C HIS A 9 -19.04 8.65 10.63
N ASN A 10 -18.61 9.63 9.82
CA ASN A 10 -19.18 9.90 8.49
C ASN A 10 -18.88 8.80 7.46
N HIS A 11 -18.21 7.72 7.86
CA HIS A 11 -17.83 6.58 7.02
C HIS A 11 -17.73 5.31 7.86
N GLU A 12 -17.97 4.17 7.22
CA GLU A 12 -17.77 2.86 7.84
C GLU A 12 -16.26 2.63 8.12
N LEU A 13 -15.94 2.25 9.35
CA LEU A 13 -14.60 1.83 9.74
C LEU A 13 -14.38 0.34 9.38
N GLY A 14 -13.11 -0.08 9.25
CA GLY A 14 -12.75 -1.46 8.92
C GLY A 14 -12.55 -1.68 7.40
N ASN A 15 -12.98 -2.85 6.90
CA ASN A 15 -12.69 -3.28 5.51
C ASN A 15 -13.22 -2.32 4.43
N SER A 16 -14.36 -1.66 4.68
CA SER A 16 -14.95 -0.67 3.77
C SER A 16 -14.03 0.56 3.56
N ASN A 17 -13.14 0.86 4.52
CA ASN A 17 -12.22 1.99 4.44
C ASN A 17 -10.85 1.62 3.83
N LEU A 18 -10.52 0.34 3.73
CA LEU A 18 -9.21 -0.14 3.26
C LEU A 18 -8.75 0.49 1.93
N PRO A 19 -9.61 0.65 0.90
CA PRO A 19 -9.22 1.27 -0.37
C PRO A 19 -8.79 2.75 -0.23
N PHE A 20 -9.25 3.43 0.81
CA PHE A 20 -8.97 4.84 1.07
C PHE A 20 -7.80 5.04 2.04
N THR A 21 -7.33 3.97 2.67
CA THR A 21 -6.10 4.02 3.47
C THR A 21 -4.88 4.13 2.56
N GLN A 22 -3.81 4.79 3.02
CA GLN A 22 -2.56 4.89 2.24
C GLN A 22 -1.97 3.50 1.95
N ILE A 23 -0.89 3.33 1.21
CA ILE A 23 -0.14 2.05 1.26
C ILE A 23 0.66 1.95 2.56
N SER A 24 0.94 0.73 3.05
CA SER A 24 1.85 0.57 4.20
C SER A 24 3.26 1.08 3.85
N LYS A 25 4.01 1.46 4.89
CA LYS A 25 5.38 1.97 4.69
C LYS A 25 6.29 0.90 4.09
N GLU A 26 6.17 -0.33 4.58
CA GLU A 26 6.94 -1.48 4.10
C GLU A 26 6.68 -1.75 2.61
N THR A 27 5.41 -1.82 2.18
CA THR A 27 5.08 -2.00 0.76
C THR A 27 5.59 -0.86 -0.10
N ARG A 28 5.58 0.38 0.42
CA ARG A 28 6.14 1.55 -0.29
C ARG A 28 7.65 1.42 -0.49
N GLU A 29 8.38 1.01 0.55
CA GLU A 29 9.83 0.82 0.50
C GLU A 29 10.21 -0.33 -0.45
N TYR A 30 9.45 -1.42 -0.43
CA TYR A 30 9.61 -2.54 -1.37
C TYR A 30 9.43 -2.09 -2.82
N ILE A 31 8.33 -1.39 -3.14
CA ILE A 31 8.07 -0.83 -4.47
C ILE A 31 9.20 0.14 -4.87
N ALA A 32 9.64 1.01 -3.97
CA ALA A 32 10.73 1.95 -4.21
C ALA A 32 12.05 1.23 -4.53
N GLY A 33 12.35 0.12 -3.84
CA GLY A 33 13.51 -0.72 -4.11
C GLY A 33 13.47 -1.30 -5.53
N LEU A 34 12.34 -1.87 -5.94
CA LEU A 34 12.17 -2.42 -7.29
C LEU A 34 12.28 -1.34 -8.38
N LEU A 35 11.72 -0.15 -8.14
CA LEU A 35 11.83 0.98 -9.07
C LEU A 35 13.29 1.47 -9.21
N ARG A 36 14.06 1.49 -8.10
CA ARG A 36 15.49 1.81 -8.14
C ARG A 36 16.29 0.77 -8.94
N LEU A 37 15.89 -0.51 -8.88
CA LEU A 37 16.42 -1.59 -9.71
C LEU A 37 15.92 -1.56 -11.17
N LYS A 38 15.19 -0.52 -11.58
CA LYS A 38 14.64 -0.35 -12.93
C LYS A 38 13.67 -1.45 -13.37
N VAL A 39 13.00 -2.10 -12.42
CA VAL A 39 11.92 -3.03 -12.71
C VAL A 39 10.70 -2.25 -13.23
N SER A 40 10.05 -2.76 -14.27
CA SER A 40 8.92 -2.05 -14.88
C SER A 40 7.72 -1.93 -13.91
N PRO A 41 7.02 -0.77 -13.86
CA PRO A 41 5.87 -0.58 -12.98
C PRO A 41 4.75 -1.60 -13.14
N ASN A 42 4.52 -2.10 -14.36
CA ASN A 42 3.53 -3.15 -14.63
C ASN A 42 3.92 -4.48 -14.00
N HIS A 43 5.22 -4.82 -14.03
CA HIS A 43 5.72 -6.03 -13.40
C HIS A 43 5.70 -5.92 -11.87
N ILE A 44 6.01 -4.75 -11.32
CA ILE A 44 5.89 -4.49 -9.88
C ILE A 44 4.44 -4.65 -9.43
N LEU A 45 3.48 -4.09 -10.19
CA LEU A 45 2.06 -4.28 -9.89
C LEU A 45 1.71 -5.77 -9.84
N HIS A 46 2.14 -6.54 -10.86
CA HIS A 46 1.92 -7.97 -10.86
C HIS A 46 2.52 -8.65 -9.63
N LEU A 47 3.76 -8.34 -9.24
CA LEU A 47 4.43 -8.93 -8.07
C LEU A 47 3.72 -8.59 -6.74
N VAL A 48 3.31 -7.33 -6.58
CA VAL A 48 2.61 -6.85 -5.38
C VAL A 48 1.26 -7.54 -5.23
N HIS A 49 0.56 -7.79 -6.34
CA HIS A 49 -0.70 -8.54 -6.34
C HIS A 49 -0.48 -10.05 -6.19
N HIS A 50 0.53 -10.64 -6.85
CA HIS A 50 0.78 -12.09 -6.81
C HIS A 50 1.24 -12.57 -5.44
N GLY A 51 2.03 -11.77 -4.71
CA GLY A 51 2.40 -12.04 -3.31
C GLY A 51 1.23 -11.98 -2.32
N VAL A 52 0.04 -11.52 -2.76
CA VAL A 52 -1.20 -11.61 -1.98
C VAL A 52 -1.97 -12.90 -2.27
N TYR A 53 -1.89 -13.43 -3.50
CA TYR A 53 -2.62 -14.63 -3.91
C TYR A 53 -1.85 -15.95 -3.66
N ASP A 54 -0.52 -15.94 -3.77
CA ASP A 54 0.31 -17.08 -3.32
C ASP A 54 0.48 -17.01 -1.81
N GLY A 55 0.24 -18.12 -1.11
CA GLY A 55 0.17 -18.18 0.36
C GLY A 55 1.43 -17.81 1.15
N ASP A 56 2.51 -17.41 0.47
CA ASP A 56 3.68 -16.75 1.04
C ASP A 56 3.43 -15.24 1.19
N ASN A 57 2.57 -14.89 2.15
CA ASN A 57 2.30 -13.49 2.50
C ASN A 57 3.58 -12.85 3.08
N LEU A 58 4.43 -12.29 2.21
CA LEU A 58 5.57 -11.43 2.60
C LEU A 58 5.12 -10.17 3.35
N PHE A 59 3.86 -9.76 3.20
CA PHE A 59 3.26 -8.59 3.84
C PHE A 59 2.05 -9.01 4.67
N LYS A 60 2.30 -9.80 5.72
CA LYS A 60 1.29 -10.20 6.70
C LYS A 60 1.11 -9.10 7.76
N ASP A 61 0.74 -7.90 7.33
CA ASP A 61 0.20 -6.91 8.26
C ASP A 61 -1.23 -7.36 8.60
N ASP A 62 -1.45 -7.64 9.88
CA ASP A 62 -2.72 -7.95 10.56
C ASP A 62 -3.23 -9.40 10.49
N VAL A 63 -2.59 -10.26 11.29
CA VAL A 63 -3.22 -11.49 11.79
C VAL A 63 -4.24 -11.11 12.86
N TYR A 64 -5.52 -11.05 12.50
CA TYR A 64 -6.62 -11.22 13.45
C TYR A 64 -7.12 -12.67 13.36
N GLU A 65 -7.16 -13.33 14.52
CA GLU A 65 -7.47 -14.74 14.68
C GLU A 65 -8.86 -15.16 14.17
N ALA A 66 -8.84 -16.28 13.44
CA ALA A 66 -9.75 -17.42 13.46
C ALA A 66 -11.26 -17.19 13.66
N GLY A 67 -12.01 -17.46 12.58
CA GLY A 67 -13.35 -18.02 12.69
C GLY A 67 -14.29 -17.58 11.58
N LEU A 68 -14.21 -18.22 10.41
CA LEU A 68 -15.31 -18.58 9.47
C LEU A 68 -14.74 -18.87 8.07
N PRO A 69 -15.27 -19.87 7.34
CA PRO A 69 -14.93 -20.08 5.94
C PRO A 69 -15.61 -18.98 5.11
N HIS A 70 -14.86 -18.38 4.17
CA HIS A 70 -15.33 -17.39 3.18
C HIS A 70 -15.34 -15.93 3.63
N THR A 71 -14.16 -15.38 3.89
CA THR A 71 -13.66 -14.13 3.26
C THR A 71 -12.34 -13.82 3.95
N ARG A 72 -11.23 -14.02 3.24
CA ARG A 72 -9.95 -13.47 3.71
C ARG A 72 -10.17 -11.95 3.83
N PRO A 73 -9.84 -11.29 4.96
CA PRO A 73 -9.91 -9.84 5.02
C PRO A 73 -9.04 -9.30 3.88
N ALA A 74 -9.64 -8.47 3.02
CA ALA A 74 -8.95 -7.92 1.86
C ALA A 74 -7.66 -7.25 2.35
N ALA A 75 -6.50 -7.67 1.87
CA ALA A 75 -5.27 -7.04 2.29
C ALA A 75 -5.21 -5.63 1.70
N ARG A 76 -4.73 -4.65 2.48
CA ARG A 76 -4.54 -3.26 2.05
C ARG A 76 -3.76 -3.14 0.73
N ASN A 77 -2.86 -4.08 0.49
CA ASN A 77 -2.02 -4.16 -0.71
C ASN A 77 -2.79 -4.61 -1.98
N GLU A 78 -3.97 -5.24 -1.84
CA GLU A 78 -4.83 -5.63 -2.98
C GLU A 78 -5.39 -4.43 -3.73
N PHE A 79 -5.48 -3.27 -3.07
CA PHE A 79 -5.99 -2.03 -3.66
C PHE A 79 -4.90 -1.17 -4.30
N ILE A 80 -3.67 -1.68 -4.42
CA ILE A 80 -2.58 -0.92 -5.03
C ILE A 80 -2.81 -0.84 -6.54
N GLU A 81 -3.04 0.37 -7.02
CA GLU A 81 -3.14 0.66 -8.45
C GLU A 81 -1.80 1.08 -9.06
N LEU A 82 -1.67 0.90 -10.38
CA LEU A 82 -0.52 1.39 -11.15
C LEU A 82 -0.23 2.89 -10.93
N LYS A 83 -1.28 3.69 -10.72
CA LYS A 83 -1.18 5.12 -10.44
C LYS A 83 -0.37 5.41 -9.18
N VAL A 84 -0.47 4.55 -8.17
CA VAL A 84 0.29 4.66 -6.92
C VAL A 84 1.77 4.39 -7.18
N ILE A 85 2.08 3.33 -7.93
CA ILE A 85 3.47 2.98 -8.30
C ILE A 85 4.12 4.11 -9.09
N ARG A 86 3.42 4.66 -10.10
CA ARG A 86 3.90 5.81 -10.88
C ARG A 86 4.11 7.07 -10.05
N ARG A 87 3.31 7.28 -9.00
CA ARG A 87 3.51 8.40 -8.07
C ARG A 87 4.80 8.24 -7.27
N ILE A 88 5.13 7.02 -6.85
CA ILE A 88 6.38 6.70 -6.15
C ILE A 88 7.57 6.88 -7.10
N GLU A 89 7.46 6.39 -8.33
CA GLU A 89 8.47 6.57 -9.38
C GLU A 89 8.80 8.05 -9.60
N LYS A 90 7.78 8.89 -9.80
CA LYS A 90 7.96 10.35 -9.92
C LYS A 90 8.59 11.00 -8.70
N ALA A 91 8.28 10.52 -7.49
CA ALA A 91 8.89 11.04 -6.26
C ALA A 91 10.40 10.73 -6.22
N ILE A 92 10.80 9.51 -6.61
CA ILE A 92 12.21 9.10 -6.69
C ILE A 92 12.96 9.89 -7.77
N GLU A 93 12.33 10.10 -8.93
CA GLU A 93 12.89 10.94 -10.00
C GLU A 93 13.12 12.37 -9.50
N ALA A 94 12.15 12.96 -8.79
CA ALA A 94 12.27 14.31 -8.23
C ALA A 94 13.38 14.42 -7.17
N GLU A 95 13.60 13.38 -6.35
CA GLU A 95 14.75 13.31 -5.42
C GLU A 95 16.08 13.31 -6.19
N THR A 96 16.16 12.56 -7.29
CA THR A 96 17.37 12.44 -8.10
C THR A 96 17.71 13.74 -8.82
N VAL A 97 16.70 14.41 -9.41
CA VAL A 97 16.86 15.71 -10.07
C VAL A 97 17.31 16.78 -9.08
N ARG A 98 16.74 16.82 -7.87
CA ARG A 98 17.15 17.75 -6.81
C ARG A 98 18.58 17.56 -6.30
N LEU A 99 19.17 16.38 -6.50
CA LEU A 99 20.52 16.05 -6.05
C LEU A 99 21.58 16.25 -7.14
N HIS A 100 21.20 16.69 -8.35
CA HIS A 100 22.17 16.92 -9.42
C HIS A 100 23.01 18.17 -9.11
N PRO A 101 24.34 18.05 -8.98
CA PRO A 101 25.21 19.16 -8.57
C PRO A 101 25.52 20.18 -9.67
N ASP A 102 24.95 20.02 -10.87
CA ASP A 102 25.14 20.92 -12.03
C ASP A 102 23.98 21.91 -12.27
N ASP A 103 23.02 22.01 -11.34
CA ASP A 103 21.97 23.05 -11.29
C ASP A 103 22.20 24.05 -10.14
#